data_AF-A0A4Y2QL52-F1
#
_entry.id   AF-A0A4Y2QL52-F1
#
_cell.length_a   1.000
_cell.length_b   1.000
_cell.length_c   1.000
_cell.angle_alpha   90.00
_cell.angle_beta   90.00
_cell.angle_gamma   90.00
#
_symmetry.space_group_name_H-M   'P 1'
#
loop_
_entity.id
_entity.type
_entity.pdbx_description
1 polymer ?
#
loop_
_entity_poly.entity_id
_entity_poly.type
_entity_poly.pdbx_seq_one_letter_code
_entity_poly.pdbx_strand_id
1 'polypeptide(L)'
;MSGLGATICQKQADGRRSVIAYASRTLTPTESRYAQIEKEALAVAWGCEKFRDYLTGMHFKIETDHKPLIPIFSKKNLDDLSPRLQRIKLRMMKLSYTIVHIPGKELLAADALS
;
A
#
# COMPACT_ATOMS: atom_id res chain seq x y z
N MET A 1 14.56 3.62 1.35
CA MET A 1 13.66 2.51 1.71
C MET A 1 14.42 1.20 1.71
N SER A 2 14.51 0.57 2.89
CA SER A 2 15.20 -0.71 3.15
C SER A 2 14.22 -1.83 3.51
N GLY A 3 13.03 -1.49 3.96
CA GLY A 3 11.94 -2.41 4.23
C GLY A 3 10.63 -1.98 3.59
N LEU A 4 9.62 -2.82 3.79
CA LEU A 4 8.22 -2.51 3.53
C LEU A 4 7.52 -2.43 4.89
N GLY A 5 6.75 -1.37 5.09
CA GLY A 5 5.89 -1.20 6.26
C GLY A 5 4.42 -1.10 5.84
N ALA A 6 3.53 -1.67 6.65
CA ALA A 6 2.09 -1.53 6.48
C ALA A 6 1.38 -1.57 7.83
N THR A 7 0.34 -0.77 7.97
CA THR A 7 -0.52 -0.73 9.16
C THR A 7 -1.97 -0.84 8.72
N ILE A 8 -2.76 -1.67 9.39
CA ILE A 8 -4.20 -1.71 9.21
C ILE A 8 -4.90 -1.02 10.38
N CYS A 9 -5.79 -0.09 10.07
CA CYS A 9 -6.53 0.71 11.04
C CYS A 9 -8.03 0.55 10.80
N GLN A 10 -8.80 0.50 11.90
CA GLN A 10 -10.25 0.58 11.87
C GLN A 10 -10.70 1.96 12.33
N LYS A 11 -11.63 2.57 11.59
CA LYS A 11 -12.35 3.75 12.05
C LYS A 11 -13.50 3.31 12.96
N GLN A 12 -13.49 3.77 14.20
CA GLN A 12 -14.52 3.51 15.21
C GLN A 12 -15.76 4.39 14.97
N ALA A 13 -16.87 4.08 15.66
CA ALA A 13 -18.13 4.81 15.55
C ALA A 13 -17.99 6.29 15.96
N ASP A 14 -17.11 6.60 16.91
CA ASP A 14 -16.78 7.96 17.36
C ASP A 14 -15.83 8.71 16.41
N GLY A 15 -15.42 8.08 15.30
CA GLY A 15 -14.52 8.64 14.32
C GLY A 15 -13.02 8.44 14.61
N ARG A 16 -12.65 7.90 15.78
CA ARG A 16 -11.26 7.60 16.10
C ARG A 16 -10.71 6.47 15.23
N ARG A 17 -9.41 6.46 15.03
CA ARG A 17 -8.70 5.36 14.35
C ARG A 17 -8.01 4.50 15.39
N SER A 18 -8.32 3.21 15.37
CA SER A 18 -7.65 2.20 16.19
C SER A 18 -6.81 1.32 15.28
N VAL A 19 -5.54 1.14 15.63
CA VAL A 19 -4.68 0.20 14.89
C VAL A 19 -5.11 -1.22 15.24
N ILE A 20 -5.33 -2.04 14.22
CA ILE A 20 -5.61 -3.47 14.37
C ILE A 20 -4.28 -4.23 14.43
N ALA A 21 -3.38 -3.95 13.49
CA ALA A 21 -2.09 -4.64 13.39
C ALA A 21 -1.05 -3.82 12.59
N TYR A 22 0.22 -4.09 12.90
CA TYR A 22 1.37 -3.61 12.16
C TYR A 22 2.04 -4.80 11.45
N ALA A 23 2.64 -4.55 10.30
CA ALA A 23 3.48 -5.51 9.61
C ALA A 23 4.67 -4.81 8.97
N SER A 24 5.85 -5.42 9.08
CA SER A 24 7.03 -4.99 8.35
C SER A 24 7.86 -6.18 7.90
N ARG A 25 8.67 -5.97 6.86
CA ARG A 25 9.74 -6.89 6.46
C ARG A 25 10.84 -6.15 5.72
N THR A 26 12.03 -6.71 5.70
CA THR A 26 13.12 -6.20 4.85
C THR A 26 12.86 -6.53 3.37
N LEU A 27 13.39 -5.67 2.49
CA LEU A 27 13.44 -5.95 1.06
C LEU A 27 14.40 -7.12 0.79
N THR A 28 14.00 -8.01 -0.11
CA THR A 28 14.93 -9.01 -0.65
C THR A 28 16.03 -8.32 -1.48
N PRO A 29 17.17 -9.00 -1.75
CA PRO A 29 18.22 -8.45 -2.61
C PRO A 29 17.74 -8.06 -4.03
N THR A 30 16.67 -8.69 -4.50
CA THR A 30 16.04 -8.37 -5.79
C THR A 30 15.16 -7.12 -5.67
N GLU A 31 14.30 -7.05 -4.66
CA GLU A 31 13.40 -5.92 -4.45
C GLU A 31 14.15 -4.64 -4.07
N SER A 32 15.30 -4.76 -3.40
CA SER A 32 16.16 -3.62 -3.07
C SER A 32 16.68 -2.88 -4.31
N ARG A 33 16.70 -3.53 -5.47
CA ARG A 33 17.11 -2.96 -6.76
C ARG A 33 15.95 -2.34 -7.56
N TYR A 34 14.72 -2.41 -7.05
CA TYR A 34 13.58 -1.79 -7.74
C TYR A 34 13.65 -0.27 -7.69
N ALA A 35 13.03 0.39 -8.67
CA ALA A 35 12.88 1.84 -8.63
C ALA A 35 12.04 2.25 -7.42
N GLN A 36 12.23 3.46 -6.89
CA GLN A 36 11.53 3.90 -5.67
C GLN A 36 10.01 3.74 -5.80
N ILE A 37 9.42 4.19 -6.90
CA ILE A 37 7.97 4.06 -7.15
C ILE A 37 7.49 2.59 -7.16
N GLU A 38 8.33 1.65 -7.61
CA GLU A 38 8.02 0.22 -7.63
C GLU A 38 8.11 -0.39 -6.23
N LYS A 39 9.03 0.09 -5.38
CA LYS A 39 9.13 -0.32 -3.97
C LYS A 39 7.90 0.15 -3.18
N GLU A 40 7.46 1.37 -3.42
CA GLU A 40 6.28 1.96 -2.78
C GLU A 40 4.99 1.25 -3.23
N ALA A 41 4.86 0.99 -4.53
CA ALA A 41 3.77 0.18 -5.06
C ALA A 41 3.78 -1.25 -4.49
N LEU A 42 4.97 -1.83 -4.33
CA LEU A 42 5.16 -3.14 -3.72
C LEU A 42 4.76 -3.13 -2.24
N ALA A 43 5.07 -2.06 -1.49
CA ALA A 43 4.67 -1.90 -0.09
C ALA A 43 3.16 -1.95 0.06
N VAL A 44 2.43 -1.19 -0.77
CA VAL A 44 0.97 -1.18 -0.81
C VAL A 44 0.42 -2.58 -1.10
N ALA A 45 0.88 -3.22 -2.17
CA ALA A 45 0.37 -4.54 -2.55
C ALA A 45 0.69 -5.62 -1.52
N TRP A 46 1.90 -5.61 -0.98
CA TRP A 46 2.32 -6.53 0.07
C TRP A 46 1.53 -6.31 1.36
N GLY A 47 1.29 -5.06 1.78
CA GLY A 47 0.49 -4.75 2.97
C GLY A 47 -0.94 -5.25 2.83
N CYS A 48 -1.56 -5.05 1.66
CA CYS A 48 -2.91 -5.54 1.40
C CYS A 48 -2.99 -7.08 1.39
N GLU A 49 -1.98 -7.76 0.86
CA GLU A 49 -1.90 -9.22 0.93
C GLU A 49 -1.66 -9.73 2.36
N LYS A 50 -0.83 -9.02 3.13
CA LYS A 50 -0.52 -9.37 4.51
C LYS A 50 -1.76 -9.27 5.41
N PHE A 51 -2.64 -8.31 5.13
CA PHE A 51 -3.90 -8.12 5.86
C PHE A 51 -5.12 -8.66 5.11
N ARG A 52 -4.95 -9.60 4.17
CA ARG A 52 -6.03 -10.12 3.31
C ARG A 52 -7.26 -10.62 4.09
N ASP A 53 -7.05 -11.20 5.27
CA ASP A 53 -8.14 -11.78 6.08
C ASP A 53 -9.07 -10.68 6.63
N TYR A 54 -8.58 -9.45 6.77
CA TYR A 54 -9.38 -8.29 7.16
C TYR A 54 -10.00 -7.54 5.97
N LEU A 55 -9.38 -7.64 4.78
CA LEU A 55 -9.71 -6.78 3.64
C LEU A 55 -10.59 -7.47 2.60
N THR A 56 -10.57 -8.80 2.53
CA THR A 56 -11.30 -9.55 1.51
C THR A 56 -12.81 -9.37 1.68
N GLY A 57 -13.51 -9.04 0.59
CA GLY A 57 -14.96 -8.81 0.60
C GLY A 57 -15.40 -7.43 1.10
N MET A 58 -14.46 -6.58 1.55
CA MET A 58 -14.74 -5.21 1.99
C MET A 58 -14.25 -4.18 0.99
N HIS A 59 -14.90 -3.02 0.95
CA HIS A 59 -14.32 -1.81 0.38
C HIS A 59 -13.55 -1.06 1.45
N PHE A 60 -12.28 -0.76 1.20
CA PHE A 60 -11.41 -0.08 2.16
C PHE A 60 -10.61 1.06 1.54
N LYS A 61 -9.96 1.84 2.41
CA LYS A 61 -9.12 2.98 2.00
C LYS A 61 -7.65 2.62 2.14
N ILE A 62 -6.89 2.83 1.08
CA ILE A 62 -5.42 2.77 1.08
C ILE A 62 -4.92 4.19 1.23
N GLU A 63 -4.03 4.38 2.19
CA GLU A 63 -3.42 5.66 2.51
C GLU A 63 -1.93 5.56 2.24
N THR A 64 -1.40 6.52 1.47
CA THR A 64 0.03 6.58 1.10
C THR A 64 0.50 8.02 1.07
N ASP A 65 1.75 8.26 1.42
CA ASP A 65 2.43 9.55 1.26
C ASP A 65 2.97 9.75 -0.17
N HIS A 66 2.90 8.71 -1.01
CA HIS A 66 3.47 8.70 -2.35
C HIS A 66 2.43 9.02 -3.43
N LYS A 67 2.23 10.32 -3.72
CA LYS A 67 1.24 10.82 -4.71
C LYS A 67 1.20 10.08 -6.05
N PRO A 68 2.33 9.74 -6.70
CA PRO A 68 2.33 8.97 -7.95
C PRO A 68 1.58 7.63 -7.91
N LEU A 69 1.38 7.02 -6.74
CA LEU A 69 0.66 5.75 -6.62
C LEU A 69 -0.85 5.90 -6.87
N ILE A 70 -1.43 7.08 -6.61
CA ILE A 70 -2.85 7.33 -6.83
C ILE A 70 -3.24 6.99 -8.27
N PRO A 71 -2.69 7.66 -9.32
CA PRO A 71 -3.08 7.36 -10.69
C PRO A 71 -2.73 5.94 -11.11
N ILE A 72 -1.64 5.34 -10.59
CA ILE A 72 -1.27 3.95 -10.88
C ILE A 72 -2.38 2.98 -10.47
N PHE A 73 -2.88 3.11 -9.24
CA PHE A 73 -3.87 2.18 -8.69
C PHE A 73 -5.34 2.57 -8.92
N SER A 74 -5.62 3.77 -9.45
CA SER A 74 -7.00 4.24 -9.69
C SER A 74 -7.37 4.53 -11.15
N LYS A 75 -6.44 5.01 -12.00
CA LYS A 75 -6.79 5.57 -13.32
C LYS A 75 -6.02 4.98 -14.51
N LYS A 76 -4.71 4.79 -14.39
CA LYS A 76 -3.84 4.35 -15.50
C LYS A 76 -4.23 2.96 -15.98
N ASN A 77 -4.17 2.70 -17.27
CA ASN A 77 -4.33 1.33 -17.78
C ASN A 77 -3.06 0.52 -17.53
N LEU A 78 -3.12 -0.81 -17.71
CA LEU A 78 -1.94 -1.66 -17.55
C LEU A 78 -0.86 -1.29 -18.58
N ASP A 79 -1.25 -0.99 -19.81
CA ASP A 79 -0.32 -0.67 -20.90
C ASP A 79 0.49 0.62 -20.66
N ASP A 80 -0.01 1.51 -19.78
CA ASP A 80 0.67 2.75 -19.40
C ASP A 80 1.75 2.55 -18.31
N LEU A 81 1.93 1.32 -17.83
CA LEU A 81 2.77 1.00 -16.67
C LEU A 81 3.98 0.16 -17.08
N SER A 82 5.08 0.29 -16.33
CA SER A 82 6.22 -0.62 -16.48
C SER A 82 5.78 -2.07 -16.22
N PRO A 83 6.42 -3.08 -16.83
CA PRO A 83 6.04 -4.48 -16.61
C PRO A 83 6.00 -4.90 -15.13
N ARG A 84 6.79 -4.27 -14.27
CA ARG A 84 6.75 -4.53 -12.82
C ARG A 84 5.55 -3.89 -12.16
N LEU A 85 5.23 -2.63 -12.48
CA LEU A 85 4.03 -1.97 -11.98
C LEU A 85 2.75 -2.65 -12.48
N GLN A 86 2.74 -3.19 -13.70
CA GLN A 86 1.64 -4.02 -14.21
C GLN A 86 1.40 -5.24 -13.32
N ARG A 87 2.46 -6.01 -13.03
CA ARG A 87 2.38 -7.19 -12.14
C ARG A 87 1.91 -6.84 -10.73
N ILE A 88 2.38 -5.71 -10.18
CA ILE A 88 1.93 -5.22 -8.88
C ILE A 88 0.45 -4.81 -8.93
N LYS A 89 0.03 -4.08 -9.96
CA LYS A 89 -1.35 -3.66 -10.13
C LYS A 89 -2.30 -4.86 -10.29
N LEU A 90 -1.92 -5.88 -11.03
CA LEU A 90 -2.70 -7.11 -11.18
C LEU A 90 -2.99 -7.80 -9.84
N ARG A 91 -2.02 -7.79 -8.90
CA ARG A 91 -2.22 -8.32 -7.53
C ARG A 91 -3.31 -7.57 -6.76
N MET A 92 -3.47 -6.28 -7.05
CA MET A 92 -4.45 -5.40 -6.40
C MET A 92 -5.85 -5.52 -7.02
N MET A 93 -5.98 -5.93 -8.27
CA MET A 93 -7.27 -5.97 -8.99
C MET A 93 -8.32 -6.91 -8.36
N LYS A 94 -7.90 -7.84 -7.49
CA LYS A 94 -8.82 -8.72 -6.73
C LYS A 94 -9.46 -8.05 -5.51
N LEU A 95 -9.04 -6.83 -5.17
CA LEU A 95 -9.48 -6.10 -3.98
C LEU A 95 -10.35 -4.91 -4.37
N SER A 96 -11.30 -4.55 -3.50
CA SER A 96 -12.11 -3.34 -3.65
C SER A 96 -11.55 -2.25 -2.73
N TYR A 97 -11.04 -1.16 -3.31
CA TYR A 97 -10.42 -0.10 -2.52
C TYR A 97 -10.49 1.28 -3.18
N THR A 98 -10.29 2.31 -2.38
CA THR A 98 -9.95 3.66 -2.82
C THR A 98 -8.56 4.02 -2.31
N ILE A 99 -7.68 4.53 -3.18
CA ILE A 99 -6.35 5.00 -2.78
C ILE A 99 -6.34 6.52 -2.66
N VAL A 100 -5.79 7.04 -1.57
CA VAL A 100 -5.66 8.48 -1.31
C VAL A 100 -4.24 8.83 -0.87
N HIS A 101 -3.83 10.06 -1.20
CA HIS A 101 -2.60 10.62 -0.68
C HIS A 101 -2.85 11.34 0.65
N ILE A 102 -1.96 11.13 1.61
CA ILE A 102 -1.96 11.82 2.90
C ILE A 102 -0.55 12.32 3.18
N PRO A 103 -0.36 13.54 3.70
CA PRO A 103 0.98 14.00 4.07
C PRO A 103 1.67 13.01 5.02
N GLY A 104 2.95 12.70 4.78
CA GLY A 104 3.70 11.70 5.59
C GLY A 104 3.69 11.95 7.10
N LYS A 105 3.54 13.21 7.53
CA LYS A 105 3.35 13.57 8.95
C LYS A 105 2.13 12.93 9.61
N GLU A 106 1.14 12.51 8.83
CA GLU A 106 -0.06 11.81 9.30
C GLU A 106 0.07 10.27 9.18
N LEU A 107 1.17 9.79 8.60
CA LEU A 107 1.50 8.38 8.32
C LEU A 107 2.62 7.84 9.25
N LEU A 108 2.83 8.48 10.40
CA LEU A 108 3.89 8.22 11.39
C LEU A 108 4.13 6.73 11.71
N ALA A 109 3.06 5.93 11.74
CA ALA A 109 3.13 4.50 12.01
C ALA A 109 3.82 3.70 10.90
N ALA A 110 3.55 4.01 9.63
CA ALA A 110 4.13 3.28 8.51
C ALA A 110 5.57 3.70 8.25
N ASP A 111 5.87 5.01 8.36
CA ASP A 111 7.20 5.56 8.16
C ASP A 111 8.22 5.02 9.19
N ALA A 112 7.78 4.79 10.42
CA ALA A 112 8.62 4.17 11.46
C ALA A 112 8.96 2.70 11.17
N LEU A 113 8.27 2.05 10.24
CA LEU A 113 8.36 0.61 9.96
C LEU A 113 9.09 0.28 8.63
N SER A 114 9.49 1.27 7.83
CA SER A 114 10.01 1.11 6.45
C SER A 114 11.46 1.53 6.23
#